data_AF-A0A956U2X4-F1
#
_entry.id   AF-A0A956U2X4-F1
#
_cell.length_a   1.000
_cell.length_b   1.000
_cell.length_c   1.000
_cell.angle_alpha   90.00
_cell.angle_beta   90.00
_cell.angle_gamma   90.00
#
_symmetry.space_group_name_H-M   'P 1'
#
loop_
_entity.id
_entity.type
_entity.pdbx_description
1 polymer ?
#
loop_
_entity_poly.entity_id
_entity_poly.type
_entity_poly.pdbx_seq_one_letter_code
_entity_poly.pdbx_strand_id
1 'polypeptide(L)'
;MKRIALICILALTLLGSAFHYFKSTYGTVVYALKDMPSRQVVKTGDIEERLIELKKIPGAAIIKSEEAMGNTLRYGVSRGQILSEYDFACKPYRCVFSVRSIPKGKEIELADLKETTDDTKLAFVQQQLIVSAASKIVGKRAKDNIAMGEMLFEDNFQ
;
A
#
# COMPACT_ATOMS: atom_id res chain seq x y z
N MET A 1 -52.95 -20.62 5.03
CA MET A 1 -51.56 -20.52 5.53
C MET A 1 -50.48 -20.65 4.44
N LYS A 2 -50.62 -21.48 3.39
CA LYS A 2 -49.59 -21.65 2.34
C LYS A 2 -49.30 -20.42 1.45
N ARG A 3 -50.27 -19.50 1.28
CA ARG A 3 -50.11 -18.32 0.39
C ARG A 3 -49.22 -17.21 0.97
N ILE A 4 -49.14 -17.08 2.30
CA ILE A 4 -48.32 -16.05 2.96
C ILE A 4 -46.83 -16.42 2.88
N ALA A 5 -46.50 -17.70 3.05
CA ALA A 5 -45.12 -18.18 2.94
C ALA A 5 -44.52 -17.97 1.55
N LEU A 6 -45.31 -18.15 0.49
CA LEU A 6 -44.85 -17.95 -0.89
C LEU A 6 -44.54 -16.47 -1.20
N ILE A 7 -45.35 -15.54 -0.67
CA ILE A 7 -45.15 -14.10 -0.83
C ILE A 7 -43.88 -13.64 -0.10
N CYS A 8 -43.62 -14.15 1.12
CA CYS A 8 -42.40 -13.82 1.85
C CYS A 8 -41.13 -14.32 1.13
N ILE A 9 -41.15 -15.53 0.57
CA ILE A 9 -40.00 -16.08 -0.17
C ILE A 9 -39.71 -15.25 -1.44
N LEU A 10 -40.75 -14.87 -2.19
CA LEU A 10 -40.61 -13.99 -3.36
C LEU A 10 -40.10 -12.59 -3.00
N ALA A 11 -40.55 -12.01 -1.88
CA ALA A 11 -40.06 -10.72 -1.41
C ALA A 11 -38.58 -10.79 -1.00
N LEU A 12 -38.17 -11.85 -0.30
CA LEU A 12 -36.79 -12.06 0.13
C LEU A 12 -35.81 -12.27 -1.06
N THR A 13 -36.22 -12.98 -2.11
CA THR A 13 -35.37 -13.16 -3.30
C THR A 13 -35.24 -11.87 -4.12
N LEU A 14 -36.31 -11.07 -4.23
CA LEU A 14 -36.27 -9.75 -4.86
C LEU A 14 -35.40 -8.76 -4.07
N LEU A 15 -35.46 -8.76 -2.74
CA LEU A 15 -34.60 -7.95 -1.88
C LEU A 15 -33.12 -8.38 -2.00
N GLY A 16 -32.82 -9.67 -2.02
CA GLY A 16 -31.45 -10.17 -2.15
C GLY A 16 -30.80 -9.82 -3.49
N SER A 17 -31.54 -9.91 -4.59
CA SER A 17 -31.04 -9.57 -5.93
C SER A 17 -30.89 -8.05 -6.14
N ALA A 18 -31.76 -7.22 -5.54
CA ALA A 18 -31.58 -5.78 -5.51
C ALA A 18 -30.32 -5.37 -4.71
N PHE A 19 -30.03 -6.05 -3.59
CA PHE A 19 -28.82 -5.80 -2.80
C PHE A 19 -27.54 -6.18 -3.56
N HIS A 20 -27.58 -7.27 -4.34
CA HIS A 20 -26.47 -7.69 -5.18
C HIS A 20 -26.22 -6.75 -6.36
N TYR A 21 -27.28 -6.22 -6.97
CA TYR A 21 -27.19 -5.25 -8.07
C TYR A 21 -26.67 -3.88 -7.59
N PHE A 22 -27.07 -3.43 -6.39
CA PHE A 22 -26.61 -2.16 -5.83
C PHE A 22 -25.10 -2.13 -5.57
N LYS A 23 -24.50 -3.27 -5.19
CA LYS A 23 -23.06 -3.39 -4.99
C LYS A 23 -22.24 -3.41 -6.29
N SER A 24 -22.86 -3.69 -7.44
CA SER A 24 -22.14 -3.80 -8.72
C SER A 24 -21.93 -2.45 -9.43
N THR A 25 -22.62 -1.38 -9.00
CA THR A 25 -22.61 -0.08 -9.68
C THR A 25 -21.89 1.03 -8.90
N TYR A 26 -21.59 0.80 -7.63
CA TYR A 26 -20.96 1.76 -6.74
C TYR A 26 -19.71 1.19 -6.07
N GLY A 27 -18.74 2.05 -5.77
CA GLY A 27 -17.53 1.72 -5.04
C GLY A 27 -17.15 2.82 -4.05
N THR A 28 -16.33 2.47 -3.08
CA THR A 28 -15.83 3.41 -2.06
C THR A 28 -14.58 4.11 -2.56
N VAL A 29 -14.49 5.41 -2.32
CA VAL A 29 -13.28 6.21 -2.54
C VAL A 29 -13.04 7.14 -1.36
N VAL A 30 -11.80 7.57 -1.18
CA VAL A 30 -11.41 8.51 -0.12
C VAL A 30 -11.36 9.94 -0.67
N TYR A 31 -12.05 10.86 -0.01
CA TYR A 31 -12.11 12.28 -0.32
C TYR A 31 -11.38 13.14 0.71
N ALA A 32 -10.84 14.28 0.28
CA ALA A 32 -10.31 15.31 1.16
C ALA A 32 -11.44 16.17 1.77
N LEU A 33 -11.49 16.31 3.09
CA LEU A 33 -12.47 17.13 3.81
C LEU A 33 -12.12 18.63 3.80
N LYS A 34 -10.85 18.96 3.59
CA LYS A 34 -10.31 20.32 3.59
C LYS A 34 -9.11 20.41 2.65
N ASP A 35 -8.66 21.63 2.39
CA ASP A 35 -7.40 21.87 1.67
C ASP A 35 -6.24 21.37 2.53
N MET A 36 -5.35 20.58 1.91
CA MET A 36 -4.17 20.02 2.55
C MET A 36 -2.93 20.46 1.76
N PRO A 37 -2.01 21.27 2.34
CA PRO A 37 -0.76 21.62 1.68
C PRO A 37 0.12 20.41 1.38
N SER A 38 1.03 20.59 0.40
CA SER A 38 2.09 19.63 0.11
C SER A 38 2.92 19.33 1.36
N ARG A 39 3.42 18.10 1.46
CA ARG A 39 4.22 17.59 2.59
C ARG A 39 3.46 17.49 3.92
N GLN A 40 2.14 17.69 3.94
CA GLN A 40 1.33 17.40 5.11
C GLN A 40 1.17 15.88 5.30
N VAL A 41 1.20 15.43 6.55
CA VAL A 41 0.79 14.07 6.95
C VAL A 41 -0.73 14.00 7.06
N VAL A 42 -1.36 13.06 6.36
CA VAL A 42 -2.82 12.87 6.37
C VAL A 42 -3.30 12.27 7.69
N LYS A 43 -4.30 12.90 8.31
CA LYS A 43 -4.93 12.45 9.57
C LYS A 43 -6.39 12.05 9.34
N THR A 44 -6.97 11.31 10.29
CA THR A 44 -8.36 10.83 10.23
C THR A 44 -9.40 11.94 10.00
N GLY A 45 -9.19 13.15 10.55
CA GLY A 45 -10.10 14.29 10.36
C GLY A 45 -9.89 15.07 9.06
N ASP A 46 -8.93 14.67 8.23
CA ASP A 46 -8.62 15.33 6.97
C ASP A 46 -9.32 14.69 5.76
N ILE A 47 -9.84 13.47 5.93
CA ILE A 47 -10.39 12.63 4.86
C ILE A 47 -11.69 11.95 5.28
N GLU A 48 -12.46 11.49 4.30
CA GLU A 48 -13.61 10.62 4.52
C GLU A 48 -13.81 9.63 3.37
N GLU A 49 -14.45 8.51 3.66
CA GLU A 49 -14.85 7.53 2.65
C GLU A 49 -16.25 7.84 2.13
N ARG A 50 -16.42 7.85 0.81
CA ARG A 50 -17.71 8.05 0.15
C ARG A 50 -17.97 6.97 -0.87
N LEU A 51 -19.23 6.56 -0.96
CA LEU A 51 -19.71 5.65 -2.00
C LEU A 51 -20.07 6.45 -3.26
N ILE A 52 -19.42 6.18 -4.38
CA ILE A 52 -19.70 6.83 -5.68
C ILE A 52 -19.86 5.79 -6.79
N GLU A 53 -20.47 6.20 -7.91
CA GLU A 53 -20.64 5.33 -9.08
C GLU A 53 -19.27 4.86 -9.62
N LEU A 54 -19.12 3.56 -9.92
CA LEU A 54 -17.85 2.98 -10.38
C LEU A 54 -17.26 3.70 -11.59
N LYS A 55 -18.11 4.15 -12.54
CA LYS A 55 -17.68 4.89 -13.74
C LYS A 55 -17.05 6.26 -13.44
N LYS A 56 -17.24 6.78 -12.24
CA LYS A 56 -16.68 8.07 -11.78
C LYS A 56 -15.41 7.87 -10.95
N ILE A 57 -15.03 6.64 -10.61
CA ILE A 57 -13.85 6.33 -9.81
C ILE A 57 -12.61 6.39 -10.71
N PRO A 58 -11.64 7.28 -10.44
CA PRO A 58 -10.35 7.26 -11.13
C PRO A 58 -9.61 5.93 -10.88
N GLY A 59 -8.87 5.43 -11.87
CA GLY A 59 -8.21 4.13 -11.77
C GLY A 59 -7.15 3.99 -10.67
N ALA A 60 -6.59 5.11 -10.18
CA ALA A 60 -5.61 5.15 -9.10
C ALA A 60 -6.17 5.76 -7.80
N ALA A 61 -7.50 5.79 -7.65
CA ALA A 61 -8.14 6.32 -6.45
C ALA A 61 -7.88 5.42 -5.25
N ILE A 62 -7.64 6.04 -4.10
CA ILE A 62 -7.59 5.32 -2.83
C ILE A 62 -9.00 4.90 -2.45
N ILE A 63 -9.18 3.61 -2.16
CA ILE A 63 -10.48 3.01 -1.86
C ILE A 63 -10.75 2.85 -0.35
N LYS A 64 -9.70 2.99 0.46
CA LYS A 64 -9.72 2.80 1.93
C LYS A 64 -8.94 3.89 2.65
N SER A 65 -9.53 4.47 3.69
CA SER A 65 -8.91 5.55 4.46
C SER A 65 -7.61 5.12 5.13
N GLU A 66 -7.48 3.85 5.53
CA GLU A 66 -6.26 3.30 6.14
C GLU A 66 -5.04 3.34 5.22
N GLU A 67 -5.26 3.31 3.90
CA GLU A 67 -4.17 3.40 2.92
C GLU A 67 -3.62 4.82 2.81
N ALA A 68 -4.45 5.83 3.07
CA ALA A 68 -4.09 7.24 3.01
C ALA A 68 -3.53 7.79 4.34
N MET A 69 -4.07 7.32 5.47
CA MET A 69 -3.69 7.82 6.80
C MET A 69 -2.21 7.61 7.11
N GLY A 70 -1.57 8.63 7.69
CA GLY A 70 -0.16 8.59 8.06
C GLY A 70 0.82 8.78 6.90
N ASN A 71 0.34 8.79 5.64
CA ASN A 71 1.18 9.13 4.51
C ASN A 71 1.39 10.64 4.42
N THR A 72 2.52 11.01 3.84
CA THR A 72 2.86 12.41 3.54
C THR A 72 2.47 12.73 2.11
N LEU A 73 1.75 13.84 1.90
CA LEU A 73 1.37 14.30 0.57
C LEU A 73 2.58 14.80 -0.23
N ARG A 74 2.66 14.44 -1.51
CA ARG A 74 3.64 14.97 -2.46
C ARG A 74 3.25 16.37 -2.93
N TYR A 75 1.97 16.57 -3.23
CA TYR A 75 1.40 17.83 -3.73
C TYR A 75 0.28 18.31 -2.80
N GLY A 76 -0.14 19.57 -2.98
CA GLY A 76 -1.33 20.06 -2.30
C GLY A 76 -2.58 19.40 -2.85
N VAL A 77 -3.52 19.04 -1.97
CA VAL A 77 -4.80 18.43 -2.33
C VAL A 77 -5.91 19.39 -1.90
N SER A 78 -6.84 19.65 -2.80
CA SER A 78 -7.96 20.56 -2.54
C SER A 78 -9.12 19.84 -1.84
N ARG A 79 -9.91 20.60 -1.07
CA ARG A 79 -11.15 20.11 -0.48
C ARG A 79 -12.08 19.51 -1.53
N GLY A 80 -12.65 18.35 -1.24
CA GLY A 80 -13.57 17.63 -2.11
C GLY A 80 -12.91 16.88 -3.26
N GLN A 81 -11.57 16.85 -3.33
CA GLN A 81 -10.83 16.02 -4.28
C GLN A 81 -10.81 14.55 -3.82
N ILE A 82 -10.88 13.61 -4.77
CA ILE A 82 -10.61 12.19 -4.52
C ILE A 82 -9.10 12.00 -4.40
N LEU A 83 -8.65 11.37 -3.32
CA LEU A 83 -7.24 11.04 -3.15
C LEU A 83 -6.84 9.89 -4.07
N SER A 84 -5.67 10.02 -4.66
CA SER A 84 -5.04 9.03 -5.52
C SER A 84 -3.68 8.60 -4.98
N GLU A 85 -3.20 7.44 -5.42
CA GLU A 85 -1.85 6.95 -5.09
C GLU A 85 -0.75 7.97 -5.46
N TYR A 86 -0.98 8.79 -6.48
CA TYR A 86 -0.03 9.80 -6.96
C TYR A 86 0.05 11.04 -6.08
N ASP A 87 -0.95 11.28 -5.23
CA ASP A 87 -0.97 12.43 -4.32
C ASP A 87 0.02 12.25 -3.16
N PHE A 88 0.47 11.03 -2.89
CA PHE A 88 1.38 10.71 -1.80
C PHE A 88 2.84 10.74 -2.26
N ALA A 89 3.71 11.18 -1.37
CA ALA A 89 5.13 10.92 -1.51
C ALA A 89 5.33 9.40 -1.48
N CYS A 90 6.28 8.89 -2.27
CA CYS A 90 6.73 7.51 -2.10
C CYS A 90 7.09 7.33 -0.63
N LYS A 91 6.53 6.30 0.01
CA LYS A 91 6.96 5.93 1.35
C LYS A 91 8.48 5.73 1.29
N PRO A 92 9.25 6.27 2.25
CA PRO A 92 10.67 6.01 2.30
C PRO A 92 10.86 4.49 2.38
N TYR A 93 11.42 3.89 1.35
CA TYR A 93 11.68 2.47 1.36
C TYR A 93 12.82 2.22 2.33
N ARG A 94 12.58 1.28 3.25
CA ARG A 94 13.67 0.69 4.01
C ARG A 94 14.40 -0.27 3.09
N CYS A 95 15.69 -0.07 2.95
CA CYS A 95 16.57 -0.96 2.24
C CYS A 95 17.75 -1.31 3.13
N VAL A 96 18.27 -2.52 2.94
CA VAL A 96 19.44 -3.01 3.64
C VAL A 96 20.61 -2.99 2.68
N PHE A 97 21.72 -2.41 3.12
CA PHE A 97 22.98 -2.41 2.40
C PHE A 97 24.01 -3.22 3.16
N SER A 98 24.93 -3.83 2.42
CA SER A 98 26.10 -4.44 3.03
C SER A 98 27.11 -3.39 3.46
N VAL A 99 27.64 -3.46 4.68
CA VAL A 99 28.72 -2.56 5.14
C VAL A 99 30.11 -3.09 4.85
N ARG A 100 30.22 -4.35 4.41
CA ARG A 100 31.47 -5.00 4.02
C ARG A 100 31.24 -6.05 2.93
N SER A 101 32.28 -6.63 2.36
CA SER A 101 32.09 -7.73 1.41
C SER A 101 31.68 -9.00 2.14
N ILE A 102 30.62 -9.67 1.66
CA ILE A 102 30.11 -10.94 2.21
C ILE A 102 30.37 -12.03 1.16
N PRO A 103 31.28 -12.98 1.42
CA PRO A 103 31.54 -14.08 0.50
C PRO A 103 30.34 -15.03 0.35
N LYS A 104 30.22 -15.64 -0.83
CA LYS A 104 29.27 -16.72 -1.10
C LYS A 104 29.33 -17.80 -0.03
N GLY A 105 28.16 -18.20 0.45
CA GLY A 105 27.97 -19.25 1.46
C GLY A 105 28.21 -18.79 2.91
N LYS A 106 28.73 -17.58 3.14
CA LYS A 106 28.89 -17.01 4.48
C LYS A 106 27.51 -16.69 5.05
N GLU A 107 27.34 -16.96 6.34
CA GLU A 107 26.18 -16.52 7.10
C GLU A 107 26.22 -15.00 7.31
N ILE A 108 25.06 -14.38 7.13
CA ILE A 108 24.89 -12.92 7.23
C ILE A 108 24.64 -12.55 8.68
N GLU A 109 25.52 -11.71 9.22
CA GLU A 109 25.38 -11.19 10.58
C GLU A 109 24.83 -9.77 10.58
N LEU A 110 24.22 -9.33 11.68
CA LEU A 110 23.72 -7.95 11.80
C LEU A 110 24.85 -6.92 11.60
N ALA A 111 26.09 -7.24 11.99
CA ALA A 111 27.25 -6.39 11.82
C ALA A 111 27.73 -6.25 10.35
N ASP A 112 27.20 -7.07 9.44
CA ASP A 112 27.46 -6.98 8.01
C ASP A 112 26.47 -6.04 7.30
N LEU A 113 25.47 -5.52 8.02
CA LEU A 113 24.32 -4.83 7.44
C LEU A 113 24.15 -3.40 7.96
N LYS A 114 23.58 -2.54 7.11
CA LYS A 114 23.09 -1.21 7.47
C LYS A 114 21.73 -0.99 6.85
N GLU A 115 20.74 -0.72 7.69
CA GLU A 115 19.43 -0.25 7.24
C GLU A 115 19.48 1.24 6.93
N THR A 116 18.84 1.63 5.85
CA THR A 116 18.62 3.04 5.54
C THR A 116 17.23 3.25 4.95
N THR A 117 16.71 4.45 5.16
CA THR A 117 15.54 4.99 4.47
C THR A 117 16.10 6.05 3.53
N ASP A 118 16.39 5.66 2.30
CA ASP A 118 16.95 6.56 1.29
C ASP A 118 16.01 6.63 0.08
N ASP A 119 15.40 7.78 -0.08
CA ASP A 119 14.39 8.07 -1.10
C ASP A 119 15.04 8.32 -2.48
N THR A 120 16.36 8.54 -2.52
CA THR A 120 17.05 9.08 -3.71
C THR A 120 17.55 8.00 -4.67
N LYS A 121 17.72 6.75 -4.22
CA LYS A 121 18.26 5.65 -5.06
C LYS A 121 17.21 4.65 -5.56
N LEU A 122 15.95 4.82 -5.19
CA LEU A 122 14.92 3.76 -5.32
C LEU A 122 13.83 4.05 -6.35
N ALA A 123 14.02 5.05 -7.21
CA ALA A 123 13.04 5.42 -8.23
C ALA A 123 12.71 4.32 -9.27
N PHE A 124 13.48 3.23 -9.34
CA PHE A 124 13.37 2.21 -10.39
C PHE A 124 13.39 0.75 -9.92
N VAL A 125 13.44 0.49 -8.62
CA VAL A 125 13.58 -0.89 -8.13
C VAL A 125 12.21 -1.52 -7.91
N GLN A 126 11.98 -2.71 -8.49
CA GLN A 126 10.79 -3.51 -8.22
C GLN A 126 10.71 -3.83 -6.73
N GLN A 127 9.82 -3.13 -6.02
CA GLN A 127 9.72 -3.10 -4.56
C GLN A 127 9.57 -4.48 -3.91
N GLN A 128 9.12 -5.48 -4.68
CA GLN A 128 8.83 -6.83 -4.18
C GLN A 128 10.10 -7.63 -3.83
N LEU A 129 11.26 -7.30 -4.39
CA LEU A 129 12.49 -8.06 -4.17
C LEU A 129 13.45 -7.41 -3.17
N ILE A 130 13.18 -6.18 -2.71
CA ILE A 130 14.06 -5.47 -1.78
C ILE A 130 13.85 -6.02 -0.36
N VAL A 131 14.96 -6.28 0.33
CA VAL A 131 14.90 -6.60 1.76
C VAL A 131 14.61 -5.33 2.55
N SER A 132 13.46 -5.32 3.22
CA SER A 132 12.97 -4.16 3.96
C SER A 132 13.42 -4.09 5.43
N ALA A 133 14.11 -5.12 5.92
CA ALA A 133 14.69 -5.15 7.27
C ALA A 133 15.83 -6.18 7.37
N ALA A 134 16.90 -5.83 8.09
CA ALA A 134 18.05 -6.70 8.32
C ALA A 134 17.64 -7.99 9.05
N SER A 135 16.66 -7.91 9.96
CA SER A 135 16.14 -9.08 10.69
C SER A 135 15.58 -10.19 9.80
N LYS A 136 15.20 -9.89 8.55
CA LYS A 136 14.71 -10.89 7.59
C LYS A 136 15.81 -11.74 6.97
N ILE A 137 17.06 -11.30 7.05
CA ILE A 137 18.21 -11.92 6.37
C ILE A 137 19.33 -12.34 7.30
N VAL A 138 19.37 -11.81 8.52
CA VAL A 138 20.32 -12.29 9.54
C VAL A 138 20.14 -13.79 9.74
N GLY A 139 21.23 -14.55 9.67
CA GLY A 139 21.24 -16.01 9.76
C GLY A 139 21.04 -16.75 8.43
N LYS A 140 20.66 -16.06 7.34
CA LYS A 140 20.68 -16.64 5.99
C LYS A 140 22.10 -16.69 5.44
N ARG A 141 22.35 -17.54 4.44
CA ARG A 141 23.65 -17.61 3.75
C ARG A 141 23.60 -16.85 2.44
N ALA A 142 24.67 -16.11 2.15
CA ALA A 142 24.81 -15.43 0.86
C ALA A 142 24.83 -16.45 -0.29
N LYS A 143 23.94 -16.28 -1.27
CA LYS A 143 23.86 -17.15 -2.44
C LYS A 143 25.02 -16.90 -3.40
N ASP A 144 25.48 -15.66 -3.48
CA ASP A 144 26.63 -15.20 -4.27
C ASP A 144 27.47 -14.19 -3.48
N ASN A 145 28.59 -13.72 -4.05
CA ASN A 145 29.44 -12.72 -3.40
C ASN A 145 28.72 -11.36 -3.41
N ILE A 146 28.57 -10.76 -2.24
CA ILE A 146 27.95 -9.44 -2.06
C ILE A 146 29.06 -8.42 -1.79
N ALA A 147 29.09 -7.34 -2.57
CA ALA A 147 30.08 -6.28 -2.42
C ALA A 147 29.72 -5.32 -1.27
N MET A 148 30.74 -4.65 -0.72
CA MET A 148 30.54 -3.54 0.22
C MET A 148 29.72 -2.42 -0.46
N GLY A 149 28.69 -1.94 0.24
CA GLY A 149 27.80 -0.88 -0.24
C GLY A 149 26.72 -1.36 -1.21
N GLU A 150 26.62 -2.66 -1.47
CA GLU A 150 25.59 -3.24 -2.33
C GLU A 150 24.24 -3.32 -1.61
N MET A 151 23.17 -3.04 -2.34
CA MET A 151 21.79 -3.16 -1.86
C MET A 151 21.37 -4.63 -1.90
N LEU A 152 20.69 -5.08 -0.85
CA LEU A 152 20.31 -6.48 -0.71
C LEU A 152 18.88 -6.75 -1.15
N PHE A 153 18.74 -7.85 -1.88
CA PHE A 153 17.50 -8.36 -2.46
C PHE A 153 17.22 -9.79 -1.97
N GLU A 154 15.95 -10.19 -1.86
CA GLU A 154 15.51 -11.49 -1.35
C GLU A 154 16.16 -12.69 -2.06
N ASP A 155 16.57 -12.55 -3.31
CA ASP A 155 17.24 -13.55 -4.13
C ASP A 155 18.75 -13.67 -3.89
N ASN A 156 19.36 -12.75 -3.13
CA ASN A 156 20.79 -12.81 -2.78
C ASN A 156 21.10 -13.84 -1.69
N PHE A 157 20.11 -14.50 -1.08
CA PHE A 157 20.33 -15.39 0.07
C PHE A 157 19.48 -16.67 0.01
N GLN A 158 19.92 -17.67 0.77
CA GLN A 158 19.28 -18.98 0.92
C GLN A 158 19.38 -19.49 2.36
#